data_AF-A0A6J6K8W1-F1
#
_entry.id   AF-A0A6J6K8W1-F1
#
_cell.length_a   1.000
_cell.length_b   1.000
_cell.length_c   1.000
_cell.angle_alpha   90.00
_cell.angle_beta   90.00
_cell.angle_gamma   90.00
#
_symmetry.space_group_name_H-M   'P 1'
#
loop_
_entity.id
_entity.type
_entity.pdbx_description
1 polymer ?
#
loop_
_entity_poly.entity_id
_entity_poly.type
_entity_poly.pdbx_seq_one_letter_code
_entity_poly.pdbx_strand_id
1 'polypeptide(L)' 'MGTEELNIVWKLRRVLHALEPQAALELLLEKMKGTKSNVEFLMQIQKTTSGPDDSK' A
#
# COMPACT_ATOMS: atom_id res chain seq x y z
N MET A 1 11.02 1.14 13.88
CA MET A 1 9.71 1.41 13.28
C MET A 1 9.96 2.46 12.22
N GLY A 2 10.36 1.96 11.06
CA GLY A 2 11.26 2.64 10.13
C GLY A 2 10.54 3.62 9.22
N THR A 3 11.25 4.68 8.83
CA THR A 3 10.83 5.71 7.87
C THR A 3 10.20 5.12 6.59
N GLU A 4 10.62 3.91 6.21
CA GLU A 4 10.13 3.15 5.07
C GLU A 4 8.67 2.70 5.21
N GLU A 5 8.27 2.20 6.37
CA GLU A 5 6.87 1.79 6.65
C GLU A 5 5.93 2.99 6.53
N LEU A 6 6.37 4.15 7.02
CA LEU A 6 5.61 5.38 6.95
C LEU A 6 5.41 5.84 5.50
N ASN A 7 6.47 5.83 4.68
CA ASN A 7 6.37 6.17 3.26
C ASN A 7 5.38 5.26 2.52
N ILE A 8 5.39 3.94 2.81
CA ILE A 8 4.46 2.99 2.20
C ILE A 8 3.02 3.28 2.61
N VAL A 9 2.76 3.57 3.88
CA VAL A 9 1.41 3.92 4.38
C VAL A 9 0.90 5.21 3.73
N TRP A 10 1.77 6.21 3.50
CA TRP A 10 1.40 7.43 2.80
C TRP A 10 1.07 7.19 1.33
N LYS A 11 1.87 6.37 0.63
CA LYS A 11 1.58 5.95 -0.76
C LYS A 11 0.25 5.19 -0.82
N LEU A 12 0.02 4.25 0.10
CA LEU A 12 -1.24 3.51 0.22
C LEU A 12 -2.44 4.46 0.42
N ARG A 13 -2.33 5.42 1.33
CA ARG A 13 -3.38 6.42 1.58
C ARG A 13 -3.70 7.22 0.32
N ARG A 14 -2.69 7.60 -0.46
CA ARG A 14 -2.88 8.34 -1.71
C ARG A 14 -3.60 7.51 -2.77
N VAL A 15 -3.24 6.24 -2.90
CA VAL A 15 -3.91 5.29 -3.82
C VAL A 15 -5.36 5.07 -3.40
N LEU A 16 -5.62 4.79 -2.13
CA LEU A 16 -6.97 4.60 -1.60
C LEU A 16 -7.85 5.84 -1.77
N HIS A 17 -7.28 7.05 -1.64
CA HIS A 17 -8.01 8.30 -1.84
C HIS A 17 -8.24 8.64 -3.33
N ALA A 18 -7.43 8.08 -4.24
CA ALA A 18 -7.64 8.22 -5.68
C ALA A 18 -8.70 7.25 -6.22
N LEU A 19 -9.02 6.20 -5.46
CA LEU A 19 -10.02 5.19 -5.79
C LEU A 19 -11.37 5.55 -5.15
N GLU A 20 -12.46 5.04 -5.73
CA GLU A 20 -13.78 5.08 -5.09
C GLU A 20 -13.74 4.23 -3.80
N PRO A 21 -14.41 4.66 -2.69
CA PRO A 21 -14.38 3.96 -1.40
C PRO A 21 -14.70 2.47 -1.47
N GLN A 22 -15.60 2.05 -2.37
CA GLN A 22 -15.95 0.64 -2.55
C GLN A 22 -14.78 -0.17 -3.11
N ALA A 23 -14.17 0.31 -4.20
CA ALA A 23 -13.03 -0.33 -4.85
C ALA A 23 -11.78 -0.33 -3.95
N ALA A 24 -11.57 0.74 -3.20
CA ALA A 24 -10.49 0.84 -2.21
C ALA A 24 -10.62 -0.25 -1.14
N LEU A 25 -11.84 -0.52 -0.67
CA LEU A 25 -12.12 -1.50 0.37
C LEU A 25 -11.98 -2.94 -0.16
N GLU A 26 -12.44 -3.21 -1.38
CA GLU A 26 -12.23 -4.51 -2.04
C GLU A 26 -10.75 -4.81 -2.29
N LEU A 27 -9.99 -3.82 -2.76
CA LEU A 27 -8.54 -3.95 -2.97
C LEU A 27 -7.81 -4.23 -1.65
N LEU A 28 -8.21 -3.55 -0.58
CA LEU A 28 -7.63 -3.77 0.75
C LEU A 28 -7.93 -5.19 1.26
N LEU A 29 -9.18 -5.66 1.10
CA LEU A 29 -9.62 -6.99 1.47
C LEU A 29 -8.90 -8.09 0.68
N GLU A 30 -8.72 -7.89 -0.63
CA GLU A 30 -8.02 -8.82 -1.51
C GLU A 30 -6.55 -8.95 -1.09
N LYS A 31 -5.87 -7.82 -0.87
CA LYS A 31 -4.46 -7.80 -0.45
C LYS A 31 -4.28 -8.35 0.96
N MET A 32 -5.17 -8.02 1.91
CA MET A 32 -5.14 -8.60 3.26
C MET A 32 -5.40 -10.11 3.26
N LYS A 33 -6.32 -10.61 2.42
CA LYS A 33 -6.54 -12.07 2.27
C LYS A 33 -5.32 -12.80 1.70
N GLY A 34 -4.57 -12.13 0.82
CA GLY A 34 -3.36 -12.69 0.19
C GLY A 34 -2.11 -12.67 1.06
N THR A 35 -2.09 -11.94 2.17
CA THR A 35 -0.90 -11.72 2.99
C THR A 35 -1.11 -12.20 4.42
N LYS A 36 -0.13 -12.89 5.01
CA LYS A 36 -0.22 -13.39 6.38
C LYS A 36 0.23 -12.38 7.43
N SER A 37 0.81 -11.26 7.03
CA SER A 37 1.36 -10.25 7.94
C SER A 37 1.35 -8.85 7.33
N ASN A 38 1.23 -7.84 8.19
CA ASN A 38 1.22 -6.43 7.78
C ASN A 38 2.51 -6.03 7.02
N VAL A 39 3.64 -6.66 7.34
CA VAL A 39 4.91 -6.44 6.63
C VAL A 39 4.82 -6.93 5.17
N GLU A 40 4.26 -8.11 4.93
CA GLU A 40 4.04 -8.62 3.56
C GLU A 40 3.06 -7.75 2.78
N PHE A 41 2.00 -7.29 3.44
CA PHE A 41 1.05 -6.34 2.87
C PHE A 41 1.74 -5.06 2.42
N LEU A 42 2.50 -4.41 3.30
CA LEU A 42 3.22 -3.19 2.98
C LEU A 42 4.25 -3.41 1.85
N MET A 43 4.98 -4.54 1.86
CA MET A 43 5.90 -4.89 0.77
C MET A 43 5.21 -5.12 -0.58
N GLN A 44 4.04 -5.76 -0.58
CA GLN A 44 3.25 -5.93 -1.81
C GLN A 44 2.75 -4.58 -2.31
N ILE A 45 2.22 -3.73 -1.44
CA ILE A 45 1.79 -2.38 -1.81
C ILE A 45 2.97 -1.58 -2.37
N GLN A 46 4.13 -1.62 -1.72
CA GLN A 46 5.36 -1.00 -2.21
C GLN A 46 5.68 -1.47 -3.63
N LYS A 47 5.70 -2.78 -3.89
CA LYS A 47 5.95 -3.34 -5.24
C LYS A 47 4.93 -2.90 -6.28
N THR A 48 3.65 -2.81 -5.89
CA THR A 48 2.56 -2.43 -6.81
C THR A 48 2.54 -0.92 -7.07
N THR A 49 3.09 -0.12 -6.14
CA THR A 49 3.11 1.35 -6.18
C THR A 49 4.48 1.95 -6.49
N SER A 50 5.51 1.13 -6.79
CA SER A 50 6.83 1.57 -7.24
C SER A 50 6.77 2.32 -8.58
N GLY A 51 6.27 3.55 -8.54
CA GLY A 51 6.60 4.61 -9.49
C GLY A 51 7.89 5.33 -9.03
N PRO A 52 8.61 5.99 -9.95
CA PRO A 52 10.02 6.39 -9.83
C PRO A 52 10.29 7.60 -8.90
N ASP A 53 9.61 7.69 -7.77
CA ASP A 53 9.73 8.80 -6.80
C ASP A 53 10.22 8.28 -5.44
N ASP A 54 11.36 7.61 -5.43
CA ASP A 54 12.11 7.25 -4.22
C ASP A 54 13.61 7.23 -4.58
N SER A 55 14.09 8.37 -5.03
CA SER A 55 15.51 8.64 -5.29
C SER A 55 15.73 10.13 -5.08
N LYS A 56 15.68 10.57 -3.82
CA LYS A 56 16.31 11.82 -3.41
C LYS A 56 16.74 11.75 -1.95
#